data_AF-A0A0Q9TI05-F1
#
_entry.id   AF-A0A0Q9TI05-F1
#
_cell.length_a   1.000
_cell.length_b   1.000
_cell.length_c   1.000
_cell.angle_alpha   90.00
_cell.angle_beta   90.00
_cell.angle_gamma   90.00
#
_symmetry.space_group_name_H-M   'P 1'
#
loop_
_entity.id
_entity.type
_entity.pdbx_description
1 polymer ?
#
loop_
_entity_poly.entity_id
_entity_poly.type
_entity_poly.pdbx_seq_one_letter_code
_entity_poly.pdbx_strand_id
1 'polypeptide(L)'
;MSDPFEFYDASTAPGPQQPSAADALRGLNRSGAEASLDRALDDLNDVVERASARDRAEGVAPEMARLLDEITGADDVPASWASLNRRVQDGVTTWDSFWSDPSAEEDGMRLVLEVMGRSRQRLAQGLAAAREGQAGTGA
;
A
#
# COMPACT_ATOMS: atom_id res chain seq x y z
N MET A 1 -50.01 63.70 11.30
CA MET A 1 -48.92 63.11 10.50
C MET A 1 -47.78 62.92 11.48
N SER A 2 -47.74 61.76 12.12
CA SER A 2 -46.82 61.48 13.23
C SER A 2 -45.87 60.38 12.76
N ASP A 3 -44.57 60.70 12.73
CA ASP A 3 -43.51 59.74 12.46
C ASP A 3 -43.48 58.66 13.56
N PRO A 4 -43.49 57.37 13.22
CA PRO A 4 -43.10 56.31 14.13
C PRO A 4 -41.59 56.10 13.98
N PHE A 5 -40.78 56.83 14.72
CA PHE A 5 -39.40 56.39 14.94
C PHE A 5 -39.44 55.21 15.92
N GLU A 6 -39.61 54.00 15.37
CA GLU A 6 -39.30 52.76 16.07
C GLU A 6 -37.82 52.81 16.47
N PHE A 7 -37.57 52.99 17.76
CA PHE A 7 -36.25 52.76 18.33
C PHE A 7 -35.91 51.28 18.16
N TYR A 8 -34.96 50.99 17.27
CA TYR A 8 -34.32 49.67 17.19
C TYR A 8 -33.43 49.52 18.44
N ASP A 9 -33.98 48.96 19.51
CA ASP A 9 -33.22 48.61 20.71
C ASP A 9 -32.37 47.36 20.45
N ALA A 10 -31.14 47.58 20.00
CA ALA A 10 -30.16 46.53 19.74
C ALA A 10 -29.75 45.72 21.00
N SER A 11 -30.24 46.07 22.20
CA SER A 11 -29.97 45.31 23.43
C SER A 11 -30.77 44.00 23.54
N THR A 12 -31.76 43.79 22.66
CA THR A 12 -32.55 42.54 22.56
C THR A 12 -32.08 41.60 21.45
N ALA A 13 -30.88 41.78 20.91
CA ALA A 13 -30.24 40.69 20.18
C ALA A 13 -29.95 39.56 21.19
N PRO A 14 -30.50 38.33 21.03
CA PRO A 14 -30.07 37.22 21.86
C PRO A 14 -28.56 37.10 21.68
N GLY A 15 -27.82 37.36 22.77
CA GLY A 15 -26.36 37.29 22.75
C GLY A 15 -25.94 35.94 22.14
N PRO A 16 -24.83 35.89 21.38
CA PRO A 16 -24.40 34.66 20.74
C PRO A 16 -24.38 33.56 21.82
N GLN A 17 -25.16 32.50 21.60
CA GLN A 17 -25.21 31.37 22.52
C GLN A 17 -23.81 30.80 22.61
N GLN A 18 -23.10 31.15 23.68
CA GLN A 18 -21.75 30.65 23.89
C GLN A 18 -21.85 29.13 24.04
N PRO A 19 -21.09 28.35 23.25
CA PRO A 19 -21.09 26.91 23.39
C PRO A 19 -20.74 26.56 24.83
N SER A 20 -21.43 25.56 25.39
CA SER A 20 -21.15 25.15 26.76
C SER A 20 -19.68 24.70 26.87
N ALA A 21 -19.07 24.86 28.04
CA ALA A 21 -17.69 24.42 28.26
C ALA A 21 -17.49 22.93 27.88
N ALA A 22 -18.52 22.11 28.03
CA ALA A 22 -18.53 20.70 27.63
C ALA A 22 -18.53 20.50 26.09
N ASP A 23 -19.12 21.42 25.32
CA ASP A 23 -19.08 21.39 23.86
C ASP A 23 -17.74 21.92 23.32
N ALA A 24 -17.18 22.95 23.97
CA ALA A 24 -15.84 23.45 23.67
C ALA A 24 -14.75 22.39 23.94
N LEU A 25 -14.82 21.68 25.07
CA LEU A 25 -13.91 20.57 25.39
C LEU A 25 -14.05 19.39 24.42
N ARG A 26 -15.28 19.05 24.00
CA ARG A 26 -15.51 18.02 22.97
C ARG A 26 -14.94 18.43 21.61
N GLY A 27 -15.05 19.71 21.24
CA GLY A 27 -14.43 20.26 20.03
C GLY A 27 -12.90 20.17 20.06
N LEU A 28 -12.26 20.58 21.15
CA LEU A 28 -10.80 20.49 21.32
C LEU A 28 -10.29 19.04 21.28
N ASN A 29 -11.00 18.11 21.92
CA ASN A 29 -10.63 16.69 21.87
C ASN A 29 -10.77 16.11 20.47
N ARG A 30 -11.82 16.51 19.72
CA ARG A 30 -11.99 16.08 18.32
C ARG A 30 -10.86 16.62 17.43
N SER A 31 -10.56 17.92 17.50
CA SER A 31 -9.47 18.49 16.72
C SER A 31 -8.10 17.93 17.12
N GLY A 32 -7.92 17.58 18.40
CA GLY A 32 -6.71 16.89 18.86
C GLY A 32 -6.60 15.46 18.32
N ALA A 33 -7.72 14.73 18.22
CA ALA A 33 -7.77 13.41 17.62
C ALA A 33 -7.53 13.44 16.10
N GLU A 34 -8.12 14.42 15.40
CA GLU A 34 -7.90 14.67 13.97
C GLU A 34 -6.42 14.99 13.70
N ALA A 35 -5.83 15.93 14.44
CA ALA A 35 -4.41 16.25 14.29
C ALA A 35 -3.47 15.09 14.65
N SER A 36 -3.90 14.18 15.53
CA SER A 36 -3.13 12.97 15.85
C SER A 36 -3.25 11.92 14.75
N LEU A 37 -4.43 11.79 14.13
CA LEU A 37 -4.65 10.92 12.99
C LEU A 37 -3.84 11.40 11.77
N ASP A 38 -3.87 12.70 11.47
CA ASP A 38 -3.11 13.27 10.37
C ASP A 38 -1.61 13.00 10.53
N ARG A 39 -1.04 13.23 11.73
CA ARG A 39 0.36 12.88 11.99
C ARG A 39 0.64 11.39 11.84
N ALA A 40 -0.27 10.53 12.30
CA ALA A 40 -0.09 9.09 12.15
C ALA A 40 -0.13 8.65 10.68
N LEU A 41 -0.93 9.32 9.85
CA LEU A 41 -0.98 9.08 8.41
C LEU A 41 0.29 9.59 7.71
N ASP A 42 0.80 10.76 8.11
CA ASP A 42 2.08 11.27 7.62
C ASP A 42 3.24 10.33 8.00
N ASP A 43 3.32 9.89 9.25
CA ASP A 43 4.32 8.92 9.71
C ASP A 43 4.22 7.59 8.94
N LEU A 44 3.00 7.13 8.64
CA LEU A 44 2.77 5.93 7.85
C LEU A 44 3.24 6.12 6.40
N ASN A 45 2.95 7.27 5.78
CA ASN A 45 3.44 7.60 4.45
C ASN A 45 4.97 7.62 4.42
N ASP A 46 5.62 8.27 5.39
CA ASP A 46 7.07 8.31 5.50
C ASP A 46 7.69 6.92 5.66
N VAL A 47 7.02 6.01 6.39
CA VAL A 47 7.46 4.62 6.53
C VAL A 47 7.32 3.87 5.20
N VAL A 48 6.17 4.02 4.52
CA VAL A 48 5.91 3.38 3.22
C VAL A 48 6.87 3.90 2.15
N GLU A 49 7.13 5.20 2.10
CA GLU A 49 8.08 5.79 1.16
C GLU A 49 9.51 5.29 1.39
N ARG A 50 9.95 5.22 2.65
CA ARG A 50 11.28 4.68 2.99
C ARG A 50 11.39 3.19 2.67
N ALA A 51 10.36 2.41 2.95
CA ALA A 51 10.32 0.99 2.58
C ALA A 51 10.38 0.84 1.04
N SER A 52 9.58 1.60 0.30
CA SER A 52 9.57 1.58 -1.16
C SER A 52 10.88 2.06 -1.78
N ALA A 53 11.56 3.05 -1.17
CA ALA A 53 12.87 3.51 -1.59
C ALA A 53 13.96 2.44 -1.34
N ARG A 54 13.86 1.73 -0.22
CA ARG A 54 14.76 0.62 0.11
C ARG A 54 14.57 -0.56 -0.83
N ASP A 55 13.33 -0.98 -1.08
CA ASP A 55 13.02 -2.08 -1.99
C ASP A 55 13.51 -1.78 -3.42
N ARG A 56 13.39 -0.52 -3.88
CA ARG A 56 13.96 -0.08 -5.15
C ARG A 56 15.50 -0.12 -5.18
N ALA A 57 16.16 0.12 -4.05
CA ALA A 57 17.62 0.06 -3.95
C ALA A 57 18.15 -1.37 -3.88
N GLU A 58 17.40 -2.28 -3.26
CA GLU A 58 17.74 -3.71 -3.16
C GLU A 58 17.44 -4.46 -4.47
N GLY A 59 16.48 -3.97 -5.25
CA GLY A 59 16.09 -4.57 -6.53
C GLY A 59 15.30 -5.87 -6.36
N VAL A 60 14.90 -6.49 -7.46
CA VAL A 60 14.26 -7.79 -7.43
C VAL A 60 15.28 -8.85 -7.04
N ALA A 61 14.93 -9.69 -6.06
CA ALA A 61 15.80 -10.80 -5.68
C ALA A 61 16.03 -11.74 -6.89
N PRO A 62 17.26 -12.24 -7.13
CA PRO A 62 17.55 -13.07 -8.30
C PRO A 62 16.66 -14.32 -8.44
N GLU A 63 16.23 -14.90 -7.32
CA GLU A 63 15.29 -16.02 -7.33
C GLU A 63 13.90 -15.61 -7.84
N MET A 64 13.42 -14.42 -7.45
CA MET A 64 12.14 -13.88 -7.94
C MET A 64 12.22 -13.54 -9.43
N ALA A 65 13.34 -12.96 -9.89
CA ALA A 65 13.57 -12.72 -11.31
C ALA A 65 13.53 -14.02 -12.13
N ARG A 66 14.12 -15.11 -11.62
CA ARG A 66 14.05 -16.44 -12.26
C ARG A 66 12.62 -16.99 -12.28
N LEU A 67 11.87 -16.84 -11.19
CA LEU A 67 10.47 -17.25 -11.13
C LEU A 67 9.59 -16.46 -12.09
N LEU A 68 9.81 -15.14 -12.20
CA LEU A 68 9.13 -14.28 -13.16
C LEU A 68 9.39 -14.76 -14.59
N ASP A 69 10.64 -15.03 -14.93
CA ASP A 69 11.01 -15.51 -16.27
C ASP A 69 10.39 -16.88 -16.58
N GLU A 70 10.45 -17.81 -15.63
CA GLU A 70 9.84 -19.14 -15.77
C GLU A 70 8.31 -19.09 -15.90
N ILE A 71 7.63 -18.29 -15.07
CA ILE A 71 6.18 -18.17 -15.12
C ILE A 71 5.78 -17.54 -16.45
N THR A 72 6.35 -16.37 -16.78
CA THR A 72 5.92 -15.58 -17.94
C THR A 72 6.41 -16.13 -19.28
N GLY A 73 7.43 -16.99 -19.28
CA GLY A 73 7.93 -17.70 -20.45
C GLY A 73 7.26 -19.05 -20.73
N ALA A 74 6.28 -19.48 -19.92
CA ALA A 74 5.55 -20.73 -20.15
C ALA A 74 4.58 -20.63 -21.34
N ASP A 75 4.31 -21.76 -22.01
CA ASP A 75 3.52 -21.80 -23.25
C ASP A 75 2.05 -21.40 -23.07
N ASP A 76 1.47 -21.61 -21.88
CA ASP A 76 0.06 -21.37 -21.56
C ASP A 76 -0.08 -20.27 -20.51
N VAL A 77 0.26 -19.04 -20.90
CA VAL A 77 0.12 -17.86 -20.03
C VAL A 77 -0.73 -16.78 -20.69
N PRO A 78 -1.33 -15.90 -19.87
CA PRO A 78 -1.96 -14.68 -20.36
C PRO A 78 -1.04 -13.89 -21.32
N ALA A 79 -1.60 -13.36 -22.40
CA ALA A 79 -0.83 -12.63 -23.41
C ALA A 79 -0.12 -11.40 -22.83
N SER A 80 -0.69 -10.75 -21.81
CA SER A 80 -0.07 -9.66 -21.05
C SER A 80 1.26 -10.08 -20.43
N TRP A 81 1.32 -11.30 -19.87
CA TRP A 81 2.52 -11.86 -19.26
C TRP A 81 3.58 -12.24 -20.30
N ALA A 82 3.17 -12.90 -21.38
CA ALA A 82 4.07 -13.24 -22.49
C ALA A 82 4.65 -11.97 -23.15
N SER A 83 3.84 -10.91 -23.27
CA SER A 83 4.27 -9.60 -23.79
C SER A 83 5.29 -8.94 -22.85
N LEU A 84 5.05 -8.97 -21.54
CA LEU A 84 6.00 -8.47 -20.54
C LEU A 84 7.33 -9.25 -20.59
N ASN A 85 7.29 -10.58 -20.64
CA ASN A 85 8.50 -11.40 -20.77
C ASN A 85 9.32 -11.00 -21.99
N ARG A 86 8.66 -10.89 -23.16
CA ARG A 86 9.33 -10.49 -24.39
C ARG A 86 10.00 -9.11 -24.27
N ARG A 87 9.31 -8.12 -23.71
CA ARG A 87 9.89 -6.78 -23.48
C ARG A 87 11.11 -6.83 -22.55
N VAL A 88 11.13 -7.73 -21.56
CA VAL A 88 12.30 -7.93 -20.70
C VAL A 88 13.44 -8.58 -21.49
N GLN A 89 13.17 -9.62 -22.28
CA GLN A 89 14.17 -10.31 -23.10
C GLN A 89 14.76 -9.41 -24.19
N ASP A 90 13.94 -8.52 -24.77
CA ASP A 90 14.35 -7.51 -25.75
C ASP A 90 15.08 -6.32 -25.11
N GLY A 91 15.17 -6.26 -23.77
CA GLY A 91 15.83 -5.18 -23.03
C GLY A 91 15.06 -3.85 -22.99
N VAL A 92 13.77 -3.86 -23.34
CA VAL A 92 12.89 -2.68 -23.30
C VAL A 92 12.50 -2.32 -21.86
N THR A 93 12.40 -3.32 -20.99
CA THR A 93 12.16 -3.17 -19.54
C THR A 93 12.99 -4.20 -18.78
N THR A 94 12.95 -4.17 -17.45
CA THR A 94 13.65 -5.13 -16.57
C THR A 94 12.72 -5.68 -15.51
N TRP A 95 13.08 -6.84 -14.95
CA TRP A 95 12.35 -7.38 -13.79
C TRP A 95 12.42 -6.46 -12.58
N ASP A 96 13.52 -5.72 -12.37
CA ASP A 96 13.61 -4.69 -11.34
C ASP A 96 12.57 -3.58 -11.56
N SER A 97 12.44 -3.09 -12.80
CA SER A 97 11.47 -2.05 -13.14
C SER A 97 10.04 -2.53 -12.87
N PHE A 98 9.71 -3.74 -13.33
CA PHE A 98 8.41 -4.35 -13.04
C PHE A 98 8.17 -4.52 -11.54
N TRP A 99 9.15 -5.02 -10.79
CA TRP A 99 9.01 -5.30 -9.36
C TRP A 99 8.82 -4.03 -8.52
N SER A 100 9.39 -2.91 -8.99
CA SER A 100 9.24 -1.62 -8.32
C SER A 100 7.83 -1.02 -8.44
N ASP A 101 7.12 -1.30 -9.54
CA ASP A 101 5.74 -0.88 -9.73
C ASP A 101 4.96 -1.89 -10.59
N PRO A 102 4.51 -3.00 -10.00
CA PRO A 102 3.72 -4.00 -10.73
C PRO A 102 2.35 -3.49 -11.14
N SER A 103 1.87 -2.40 -10.53
CA SER A 103 0.53 -1.86 -10.80
C SER A 103 0.44 -1.08 -12.11
N ALA A 104 1.59 -0.62 -12.62
CA ALA A 104 1.71 0.03 -13.92
C ALA A 104 1.53 -0.94 -15.11
N GLU A 105 1.64 -2.26 -14.87
CA GLU A 105 1.54 -3.29 -15.90
C GLU A 105 0.19 -4.01 -15.84
N GLU A 106 -0.35 -4.36 -17.01
CA GLU A 106 -1.58 -5.14 -17.12
C GLU A 106 -1.41 -6.51 -16.43
N ASP A 107 -2.34 -6.85 -15.53
CA ASP A 107 -2.28 -8.04 -14.69
C ASP A 107 -1.02 -8.17 -13.80
N GLY A 108 -0.25 -7.09 -13.60
CA GLY A 108 1.04 -7.17 -12.90
C GLY A 108 0.91 -7.62 -11.44
N MET A 109 -0.11 -7.15 -10.72
CA MET A 109 -0.41 -7.63 -9.37
C MET A 109 -0.80 -9.12 -9.34
N ARG A 110 -1.49 -9.62 -10.37
CA ARG A 110 -1.81 -11.06 -10.50
C ARG A 110 -0.54 -11.87 -10.67
N LEU A 111 0.41 -11.38 -11.47
CA LEU A 111 1.71 -12.03 -11.67
C LEU A 111 2.53 -12.07 -10.37
N VAL A 112 2.56 -11.00 -9.59
CA VAL A 112 3.23 -10.98 -8.28
C VAL A 112 2.67 -12.05 -7.34
N LEU A 113 1.35 -12.19 -7.28
CA LEU A 113 0.71 -13.22 -6.46
C LEU A 113 1.08 -14.64 -6.89
N GLU A 114 1.17 -14.88 -8.20
CA GLU A 114 1.59 -16.18 -8.76
C GLU A 114 3.04 -16.50 -8.38
N VAL A 115 3.95 -15.53 -8.51
CA VAL A 115 5.37 -15.66 -8.11
C VAL A 115 5.48 -16.00 -6.62
N MET A 116 4.76 -15.26 -5.77
CA MET A 116 4.72 -15.51 -4.33
C MET A 116 4.16 -16.90 -3.99
N GLY A 117 3.12 -17.33 -4.71
CA GLY A 117 2.54 -18.67 -4.60
C GLY A 117 3.58 -19.76 -4.88
N ARG A 118 4.28 -19.67 -6.02
CA ARG A 118 5.33 -20.64 -6.38
C ARG A 118 6.52 -20.62 -5.44
N SER A 119 6.99 -19.44 -5.02
CA SER A 119 8.07 -19.30 -4.04
C SER A 119 7.73 -20.03 -2.74
N ARG A 120 6.52 -19.81 -2.20
CA ARG A 120 6.04 -20.48 -0.99
C ARG A 120 5.98 -21.99 -1.15
N GLN A 121 5.50 -22.48 -2.29
CA GLN A 121 5.46 -23.91 -2.59
C GLN A 121 6.85 -24.54 -2.60
N ARG A 122 7.83 -23.89 -3.24
CA ARG A 122 9.24 -24.36 -3.26
C ARG A 122 9.84 -24.42 -1.86
N LEU A 123 9.60 -23.39 -1.05
CA LEU A 123 10.05 -23.37 0.35
C LEU A 123 9.43 -24.53 1.15
N ALA A 124 8.13 -24.78 1.00
CA ALA A 124 7.45 -25.89 1.67
C ALA A 124 8.02 -27.26 1.26
N GLN A 125 8.30 -27.45 -0.04
CA GLN A 125 8.92 -28.68 -0.56
C GLN A 125 10.34 -28.87 -0.04
N GLY A 126 11.16 -27.80 -0.03
CA GLY A 126 12.52 -27.85 0.51
C GLY A 126 12.55 -28.21 2.00
N LEU A 127 11.63 -27.67 2.79
CA LEU A 127 11.48 -28.00 4.21
C LEU A 127 11.03 -29.45 4.44
N ALA A 128 10.11 -29.96 3.62
CA ALA A 128 9.69 -31.36 3.68
C ALA A 128 10.86 -32.31 3.39
N ALA A 129 11.60 -32.06 2.29
CA ALA A 129 12.76 -32.84 1.92
C ALA A 129 13.87 -32.81 2.99
N ALA A 130 14.11 -31.66 3.62
CA ALA A 130 15.09 -31.53 4.69
C ALA A 130 14.72 -32.36 5.94
N ARG A 131 13.44 -32.44 6.28
CA ARG A 131 12.95 -33.28 7.39
C ARG A 131 13.12 -34.77 7.10
N GLU A 132 12.81 -35.20 5.88
CA GLU A 132 12.97 -36.60 5.46
C GLU A 132 14.45 -37.02 5.42
N GLY A 133 15.35 -36.14 4.96
CA GLY A 133 16.80 -36.39 4.97
C GLY A 133 17.38 -36.53 6.38
N GLN A 134 16.88 -35.77 7.36
CA GLN A 134 17.29 -35.90 8.77
C GLN A 134 16.79 -37.18 9.43
N ALA A 135 15.62 -37.70 9.01
CA ALA A 135 15.09 -38.97 9.52
C ALA A 135 15.81 -40.20 8.93
N GLY A 136 16.30 -40.12 7.69
CA GLY A 136 16.99 -41.23 7.00
C GLY A 136 18.47 -41.40 7.34
N THR A 137 19.12 -40.40 7.94
CA THR A 137 20.57 -40.45 8.28
C THR A 137 20.84 -41.00 9.69
N GLY A 138 19.79 -41.37 10.44
CA GLY A 138 19.86 -41.86 11.82
C GLY A 138 19.63 -43.37 11.99
N ALA A 139 19.60 -44.15 10.91
CA ALA A 139 19.47 -45.61 10.92
C ALA A 139 20.77 -46.28 10.47
#